data_AF-A0A444HTN1-F1
#
_entry.id   AF-A0A444HTN1-F1
#
_cell.length_a   1.000
_cell.length_b   1.000
_cell.length_c   1.000
_cell.angle_alpha   90.00
_cell.angle_beta   90.00
_cell.angle_gamma   90.00
#
_symmetry.space_group_name_H-M   'P 1'
#
loop_
_entity.id
_entity.type
_entity.pdbx_description
1 polymer ?
#
loop_
_entity_poly.entity_id
_entity_poly.type
_entity_poly.pdbx_seq_one_letter_code
_entity_poly.pdbx_strand_id
1 'polypeptide(L)'
;MLDIIIRSALDVVGRTERLVEAMRRLLQSDDLDEVEVYELDYEIERLGDVVFNVDEAVRSLARTVECWSQTDLAHEIRRTLH
;
A
#
# COMPACT_ATOMS: atom_id res chain seq x y z
N MET A 1 6.46 -2.62 17.13
CA MET A 1 5.39 -1.62 16.92
C MET A 1 5.33 -1.19 15.46
N LEU A 2 6.43 -0.70 14.87
CA LEU A 2 6.49 -0.33 13.44
C LEU A 2 6.15 -1.48 12.49
N ASP A 3 6.61 -2.71 12.78
CA ASP A 3 6.27 -3.90 12.00
C ASP A 3 4.75 -4.19 11.93
N ILE A 4 4.02 -3.95 13.03
CA ILE A 4 2.54 -4.08 13.08
C ILE A 4 1.88 -3.01 12.21
N ILE A 5 2.41 -1.77 12.26
CA ILE A 5 1.92 -0.65 11.44
C ILE A 5 2.14 -0.95 9.95
N ILE A 6 3.34 -1.41 9.57
CA ILE A 6 3.68 -1.76 8.19
C ILE A 6 2.75 -2.88 7.68
N ARG A 7 2.58 -3.96 8.45
CA ARG A 7 1.68 -5.06 8.07
C ARG A 7 0.23 -4.62 7.94
N SER A 8 -0.26 -3.82 8.88
CA SER A 8 -1.63 -3.30 8.82
C SER A 8 -1.82 -2.38 7.61
N ALA A 9 -0.84 -1.55 7.28
CA ALA A 9 -0.93 -0.65 6.14
C ALA A 9 -0.92 -1.43 4.81
N LEU A 10 -0.07 -2.45 4.68
CA LEU A 10 -0.06 -3.34 3.51
C LEU A 10 -1.38 -4.11 3.37
N ASP A 11 -1.99 -4.55 4.46
CA ASP A 11 -3.30 -5.22 4.42
C ASP A 11 -4.41 -4.26 3.95
N VAL A 12 -4.40 -2.99 4.40
CA VAL A 12 -5.32 -1.96 3.90
C VAL A 12 -5.12 -1.71 2.42
N VAL A 13 -3.87 -1.55 1.94
CA VAL A 13 -3.55 -1.43 0.51
C VAL A 13 -4.14 -2.59 -0.27
N GLY A 14 -3.87 -3.83 0.14
CA GLY A 14 -4.35 -5.02 -0.56
C GLY A 14 -5.88 -5.21 -0.50
N ARG A 15 -6.59 -4.63 0.47
CA ARG A 15 -8.06 -4.57 0.48
C ARG A 15 -8.57 -3.51 -0.48
N THR A 16 -7.93 -2.35 -0.52
CA THR A 16 -8.33 -1.25 -1.42
C THR A 16 -8.06 -1.62 -2.88
N GLU A 17 -6.97 -2.31 -3.20
CA GLU A 17 -6.73 -2.85 -4.55
C GLU A 17 -7.84 -3.80 -5.01
N ARG A 18 -8.31 -4.67 -4.10
CA ARG A 18 -9.45 -5.57 -4.38
C ARG A 18 -10.76 -4.82 -4.56
N LEU A 19 -10.95 -3.70 -3.85
CA LEU A 19 -12.09 -2.83 -4.03
C LEU A 19 -12.03 -2.13 -5.40
N VAL A 20 -10.87 -1.58 -5.78
CA VAL A 20 -10.64 -0.97 -7.11
C VAL A 20 -10.94 -1.98 -8.22
N GLU A 21 -10.48 -3.22 -8.07
CA GLU A 21 -10.78 -4.29 -9.02
C GLU A 21 -12.28 -4.63 -9.08
N ALA A 22 -12.99 -4.62 -7.95
CA ALA A 22 -14.44 -4.79 -7.93
C ALA A 22 -15.17 -3.63 -8.62
N MET A 23 -14.72 -2.39 -8.40
CA MET A 23 -15.26 -1.20 -9.06
C MET A 23 -15.03 -1.24 -10.58
N ARG A 24 -13.86 -1.69 -11.04
CA ARG A 24 -13.57 -1.89 -12.47
C ARG A 24 -14.50 -2.91 -13.13
N ARG A 25 -14.88 -3.97 -12.40
CA ARG A 25 -15.86 -4.94 -12.90
C ARG A 25 -17.26 -4.36 -12.97
N LEU A 26 -17.63 -3.53 -12.01
CA LEU A 26 -18.90 -2.80 -12.04
C LEU A 26 -18.94 -1.83 -13.23
N LEU A 27 -17.84 -1.15 -13.53
CA LEU A 27 -17.70 -0.26 -14.69
C LEU A 27 -17.91 -1.00 -16.04
N GLN A 28 -17.64 -2.31 -16.08
CA GLN A 28 -17.84 -3.15 -17.26
C GLN A 28 -19.26 -3.74 -17.36
N SER A 29 -20.12 -3.49 -16.38
CA SER A 29 -21.51 -3.94 -16.40
C SER A 29 -22.41 -2.93 -17.12
N ASP A 30 -23.48 -3.43 -17.75
CA ASP A 30 -24.49 -2.59 -18.41
C ASP A 30 -25.49 -1.96 -17.40
N ASP A 31 -25.18 -1.98 -16.10
CA ASP A 31 -26.08 -1.54 -15.03
C ASP A 31 -25.94 -0.04 -14.70
N LEU A 32 -24.95 0.65 -15.26
CA LEU A 32 -24.66 2.07 -15.01
C LEU A 32 -25.05 2.95 -16.20
N ASP A 33 -25.53 4.15 -15.90
CA ASP A 33 -25.70 5.19 -16.93
C ASP A 33 -24.37 5.88 -17.30
N GLU A 34 -24.39 6.71 -18.36
CA GLU A 34 -23.18 7.38 -18.87
C GLU A 34 -22.51 8.31 -17.84
N VAL A 35 -23.30 8.96 -16.99
CA VAL A 35 -22.78 9.84 -15.92
C VAL A 35 -22.16 9.00 -14.83
N GLU A 36 -22.85 7.93 -14.41
CA GLU A 36 -22.34 6.99 -13.40
C GLU A 36 -21.06 6.30 -13.85
N VAL A 37 -20.92 5.95 -15.13
CA VAL A 37 -19.68 5.39 -15.71
C VAL A 37 -18.54 6.41 -15.60
N TYR A 38 -18.77 7.66 -15.98
CA TYR A 38 -17.72 8.69 -15.91
C TYR A 38 -17.27 8.97 -14.48
N GLU A 39 -18.21 9.10 -13.55
CA GLU A 39 -17.90 9.33 -12.13
C GLU A 39 -17.16 8.13 -11.53
N LEU A 40 -17.62 6.90 -11.82
CA LEU A 40 -16.97 5.70 -11.29
C LEU A 40 -15.55 5.53 -11.85
N ASP A 41 -15.32 5.81 -13.13
CA ASP A 41 -13.99 5.75 -13.74
C ASP A 41 -13.03 6.77 -13.09
N TYR A 42 -13.49 8.02 -12.91
CA TYR A 42 -12.71 9.05 -12.20
C TYR A 42 -12.37 8.66 -10.76
N GLU A 43 -13.32 8.08 -10.03
CA GLU A 43 -13.11 7.61 -8.66
C GLU A 43 -12.13 6.42 -8.60
N ILE A 44 -12.19 5.50 -9.58
CA ILE A 44 -11.25 4.39 -9.73
C ILE A 44 -9.82 4.91 -9.94
N GLU A 45 -9.63 5.88 -10.85
CA GLU A 45 -8.33 6.49 -11.10
C GLU A 45 -7.80 7.19 -9.84
N ARG A 46 -8.63 8.06 -9.23
CA ARG A 46 -8.23 8.80 -8.03
C ARG A 46 -7.87 7.88 -6.87
N LEU A 47 -8.65 6.82 -6.64
CA LEU A 47 -8.37 5.85 -5.58
C LEU A 47 -7.11 5.04 -5.88
N GLY A 48 -6.92 4.66 -7.15
CA GLY A 48 -5.71 3.99 -7.62
C GLY A 48 -4.44 4.79 -7.31
N ASP A 49 -4.44 6.09 -7.62
CA ASP A 49 -3.31 6.98 -7.33
C ASP A 49 -2.99 7.06 -5.84
N VAL A 50 -4.03 7.18 -4.99
CA VAL A 50 -3.84 7.24 -3.53
C VAL A 50 -3.25 5.94 -3.01
N VAL A 51 -3.78 4.78 -3.44
CA VAL A 51 -3.29 3.46 -3.02
C VAL A 51 -1.85 3.25 -3.45
N PHE A 52 -1.50 3.64 -4.68
CA PHE A 52 -0.13 3.57 -5.18
C PHE A 52 0.84 4.37 -4.31
N ASN A 53 0.50 5.63 -3.99
CA ASN A 53 1.34 6.48 -3.15
C ASN A 53 1.51 5.92 -1.73
N VAL A 54 0.44 5.36 -1.16
CA VAL A 54 0.48 4.74 0.18
C VAL A 54 1.35 3.48 0.16
N ASP A 55 1.19 2.62 -0.83
CA ASP A 55 1.98 1.39 -0.99
C ASP A 55 3.49 1.70 -1.14
N GLU A 56 3.83 2.70 -1.95
CA GLU A 56 5.21 3.16 -2.08
C GLU A 56 5.77 3.69 -0.75
N ALA A 57 5.01 4.53 -0.05
CA ALA A 57 5.41 5.07 1.25
C ALA A 57 5.63 3.97 2.30
N VAL A 58 4.73 2.98 2.35
CA VAL A 58 4.84 1.85 3.29
C VAL A 58 6.03 0.96 2.95
N ARG A 59 6.31 0.68 1.67
CA ARG A 59 7.50 -0.07 1.25
C ARG A 59 8.79 0.70 1.55
N SER A 60 8.80 2.01 1.34
CA SER A 60 9.93 2.87 1.69
C SER A 60 10.21 2.84 3.20
N LEU A 61 9.16 2.92 4.02
CA LEU A 61 9.26 2.80 5.48
C LEU A 61 9.77 1.41 5.88
N ALA A 62 9.27 0.33 5.27
CA ALA A 62 9.71 -1.03 5.56
C ALA A 62 11.21 -1.21 5.30
N ARG A 63 11.70 -0.76 4.14
CA ARG A 63 13.13 -0.78 3.80
C ARG A 63 13.97 0.01 4.81
N THR A 64 13.49 1.17 5.24
CA THR A 64 14.19 2.00 6.23
C THR A 64 14.33 1.28 7.56
N VAL A 65 13.26 0.64 8.04
CA VAL A 65 13.26 -0.13 9.29
C VAL A 65 14.18 -1.35 9.19
N GLU A 66 14.17 -2.06 8.06
CA GLU A 66 15.08 -3.18 7.80
C GLU A 66 16.56 -2.73 7.89
N CYS A 67 16.92 -1.61 7.27
CA CYS A 67 18.28 -1.07 7.33
C CYS A 67 18.72 -0.71 8.76
N TRP A 68 17.83 -0.14 9.59
CA TRP A 68 18.15 0.17 10.98
C TRP A 68 18.44 -1.09 11.79
N SER A 69 17.62 -2.13 11.64
CA SER A 69 17.84 -3.40 12.35
C SER A 69 19.17 -4.07 11.98
N GLN A 70 19.59 -3.98 10.72
CA GLN A 70 20.91 -4.47 10.28
C GLN A 70 22.06 -3.66 10.88
N THR A 71 21.88 -2.35 11.01
CA THR A 71 22.89 -1.44 11.57
C THR A 71 23.07 -1.68 13.08
N ASP A 72 21.98 -1.86 13.81
CA ASP A 72 22.00 -2.20 15.23
C ASP A 72 22.70 -3.55 15.46
N LEU A 73 22.35 -4.58 14.67
CA LEU A 73 22.99 -5.89 14.72
C LEU A 73 24.50 -5.81 14.45
N ALA A 74 24.91 -5.04 13.44
CA ALA A 74 26.32 -4.84 13.12
C ALA A 74 27.07 -4.11 14.26
N HIS A 75 26.42 -3.16 14.94
CA HIS A 75 27.00 -2.45 16.07
C HIS A 75 27.17 -3.36 17.29
N GLU A 76 26.20 -4.23 17.55
CA GLU A 76 26.22 -5.18 18.66
C GLU A 76 27.33 -6.24 18.48
N ILE A 77 27.45 -6.82 17.28
CA ILE A 77 28.54 -7.75 16.94
C ILE A 77 29.92 -7.11 17.15
N ARG A 78 30.09 -5.86 16.70
CA ARG A 78 31.34 -5.11 16.87
C ARG A 78 31.68 -4.85 18.34
N ARG A 79 30.68 -4.68 19.20
CA ARG A 79 30.86 -4.47 20.64
C ARG A 79 31.22 -5.76 21.38
N THR A 80 30.71 -6.91 20.95
CA THR A 80 31.02 -8.21 21.57
C THR A 80 32.37 -8.80 21.17
N LEU A 81 32.97 -8.32 20.08
CA LEU A 81 34.28 -8.76 19.60
C LEU A 81 35.46 -7.92 20.15
N HIS A 82 35.17 -6.98 21.08
CA HIS A 82 36.13 -6.10 21.74
C HIS A 82 36.09 -6.30 23.26
#